data_AF-A0A976FK00-F1
#
_entry.id   AF-A0A976FK00-F1
#
_cell.length_a   1.000
_cell.length_b   1.000
_cell.length_c   1.000
_cell.angle_alpha   90.00
_cell.angle_beta   90.00
_cell.angle_gamma   90.00
#
_symmetry.space_group_name_H-M   'P 1'
#
loop_
_entity.id
_entity.type
_entity.pdbx_description
1 polymer ?
#
loop_
_entity_poly.entity_id
_entity_poly.type
_entity_poly.pdbx_seq_one_letter_code
_entity_poly.pdbx_strand_id
1 'polypeptide(L)'
;MVTRNIRCWHNFLDNLLYPPTSNITYDGVCVFTLSGYVEYYDGCFRNPSDDTVDVDVSQFLCIFQQLTCQEIQREKAAHQEREAGNFLPLKPALRLREYVFHIVSATFTSVFAVGSGRSRGLVLEKLPFGVIVVAFSTPLQLKETFARINTACAALRR
;
A
#
# COMPACT_ATOMS: atom_id res chain seq x y z
N MET A 1 -1.71 22.92 19.09
CA MET A 1 -2.55 22.64 17.90
C MET A 1 -2.29 21.21 17.45
N VAL A 2 -3.07 20.24 17.95
CA VAL A 2 -2.94 18.84 17.53
C VAL A 2 -3.70 18.69 16.21
N THR A 3 -2.96 18.30 15.18
CA THR A 3 -3.34 18.24 13.77
C THR A 3 -4.59 17.39 13.56
N ARG A 4 -5.58 17.97 12.88
CA ARG A 4 -6.86 17.35 12.50
C ARG A 4 -6.70 16.00 11.78
N ASN A 5 -5.54 15.78 11.15
CA ASN A 5 -5.17 14.55 10.44
C ASN A 5 -4.82 13.36 11.36
N ILE A 6 -4.27 13.57 12.56
CA ILE A 6 -3.90 12.43 13.44
C ILE A 6 -5.14 11.71 13.96
N ARG A 7 -6.25 12.44 14.15
CA ARG A 7 -7.53 11.88 14.61
C ARG A 7 -8.28 11.10 13.53
N CYS A 8 -8.07 11.36 12.23
CA CYS A 8 -8.78 10.62 11.19
C CYS A 8 -8.19 9.22 10.99
N TRP A 9 -6.87 9.06 11.16
CA TRP A 9 -6.23 7.76 11.02
C TRP A 9 -6.54 6.80 12.15
N HIS A 10 -6.56 7.24 13.42
CA HIS A 10 -6.82 6.33 14.55
C HIS A 10 -8.19 5.64 14.42
N ASN A 11 -9.27 6.41 14.25
CA ASN A 11 -10.61 5.83 14.09
C ASN A 11 -10.74 4.96 12.83
N PHE A 12 -10.04 5.33 11.75
CA PHE A 12 -10.01 4.52 10.52
C PHE A 12 -9.26 3.19 10.74
N LEU A 13 -8.10 3.26 11.39
CA LEU A 13 -7.25 2.11 11.67
C LEU A 13 -7.90 1.19 12.69
N ASP A 14 -8.59 1.70 13.71
CA ASP A 14 -9.33 0.86 14.66
C ASP A 14 -10.40 0.03 13.95
N ASN A 15 -11.14 0.63 13.02
CA ASN A 15 -12.13 -0.09 12.21
C ASN A 15 -11.51 -1.08 11.21
N LEU A 16 -10.31 -0.77 10.70
CA LEU A 16 -9.60 -1.62 9.74
C LEU A 16 -8.92 -2.80 10.43
N LEU A 17 -8.22 -2.56 11.53
CA LEU A 17 -7.42 -3.52 12.30
C LEU A 17 -8.28 -4.39 13.21
N TYR A 18 -9.36 -3.84 13.75
CA TYR A 18 -10.25 -4.53 14.69
C TYR A 18 -11.72 -4.44 14.23
N PRO A 19 -12.10 -5.06 13.09
CA PRO A 19 -13.49 -5.08 12.69
C PRO A 19 -14.30 -5.81 13.77
N PRO A 20 -15.41 -5.23 14.28
CA PRO A 20 -16.15 -5.76 15.43
C PRO A 20 -16.76 -7.16 15.21
N THR A 21 -16.68 -7.70 13.99
CA THR A 21 -17.30 -8.96 13.58
C THR A 21 -16.32 -10.00 13.02
N SER A 22 -15.00 -9.74 13.00
CA SER A 22 -14.04 -10.71 12.44
C SER A 22 -12.79 -10.90 13.29
N ASN A 23 -12.49 -12.17 13.65
CA ASN A 23 -11.21 -12.63 14.21
C ASN A 23 -10.10 -12.64 13.16
N ILE A 24 -9.95 -11.56 12.41
CA ILE A 24 -8.96 -11.45 11.34
C ILE A 24 -7.88 -10.50 11.79
N THR A 25 -6.66 -11.03 11.87
CA THR A 25 -5.47 -10.30 12.27
C THR A 25 -4.56 -10.17 11.06
N TYR A 26 -4.25 -8.93 10.69
CA TYR A 26 -3.21 -8.65 9.70
C TYR A 26 -1.83 -8.88 10.32
N ASP A 27 -0.83 -9.21 9.49
CA ASP A 27 0.55 -9.36 9.97
C ASP A 27 1.13 -7.99 10.36
N GLY A 28 0.63 -6.92 9.74
CA GLY A 28 0.97 -5.56 10.08
C GLY A 28 0.32 -4.55 9.15
N VAL A 29 0.29 -3.30 9.59
CA VAL A 29 -0.20 -2.15 8.81
C VAL A 29 0.76 -0.99 8.97
N CYS A 30 0.99 -0.25 7.90
CA CYS A 30 1.77 0.98 7.90
C CYS A 30 1.03 2.06 7.11
N VAL A 31 1.02 3.28 7.64
CA VAL A 31 0.45 4.45 6.99
C VAL A 31 1.49 5.55 6.93
N PHE A 32 1.65 6.13 5.76
CA PHE A 32 2.53 7.28 5.57
C PHE A 32 1.91 8.29 4.63
N THR A 33 2.26 9.55 4.83
CA THR A 33 1.88 10.66 3.96
C THR A 33 2.52 10.53 2.57
N LEU A 34 2.02 11.28 1.60
CA LEU A 34 2.61 11.34 0.26
C LEU A 34 4.03 11.93 0.24
N SER A 35 4.46 12.64 1.29
CA SER A 35 5.84 13.11 1.47
C SER A 35 6.75 12.07 2.15
N GLY A 36 6.22 10.91 2.55
CA GLY A 36 6.98 9.83 3.16
C GLY A 36 7.08 9.88 4.69
N TYR A 37 6.42 10.84 5.34
CA TYR A 37 6.32 10.85 6.80
C TYR A 37 5.39 9.73 7.27
N VAL A 38 5.88 8.85 8.15
CA VAL A 38 5.11 7.74 8.71
C VAL A 38 4.19 8.25 9.82
N GLU A 39 2.90 8.02 9.67
CA GLU A 39 1.88 8.43 10.64
C GLU A 39 1.44 7.26 11.54
N TYR A 40 1.57 6.02 11.07
CA TYR A 40 1.23 4.84 11.84
C TYR A 40 1.99 3.62 11.33
N TYR A 41 2.36 2.70 12.23
CA TYR A 41 2.91 1.40 11.88
C TYR A 41 2.64 0.41 13.03
N ASP A 42 2.36 -0.84 12.68
CA ASP A 42 2.17 -1.93 13.63
C ASP A 42 2.54 -3.29 13.02
N GLY A 43 2.70 -4.31 13.86
CA GLY A 43 3.00 -5.67 13.49
C GLY A 43 4.34 -5.81 12.79
N CYS A 44 4.37 -6.40 11.60
CA CYS A 44 5.59 -6.65 10.84
C CYS A 44 6.33 -5.39 10.35
N PHE A 45 5.76 -4.19 10.52
CA PHE A 45 6.39 -2.92 10.19
C PHE A 45 7.19 -2.32 11.35
N ARG A 46 6.97 -2.79 12.58
CA ARG A 46 7.62 -2.32 13.81
C ARG A 46 8.91 -3.08 14.09
N ASN A 47 10.04 -2.39 14.16
CA ASN A 47 11.32 -2.96 14.56
C ASN A 47 11.24 -3.46 16.02
N PRO A 48 11.47 -4.76 16.29
CA PRO A 48 11.37 -5.30 17.65
C PRO A 48 12.42 -4.73 18.61
N SER A 49 13.53 -4.16 18.13
CA SER A 49 14.61 -3.70 19.01
C SER A 49 14.47 -2.27 19.51
N ASP A 50 13.83 -1.38 18.74
CA ASP A 50 13.85 0.07 19.02
C ASP A 50 12.52 0.77 18.69
N ASP A 51 11.45 0.01 18.45
CA ASP A 51 10.12 0.55 18.10
C ASP A 51 10.17 1.56 16.93
N THR A 52 11.06 1.35 15.96
CA THR A 52 11.19 2.19 14.76
C THR A 52 10.55 1.50 13.55
N VAL A 53 10.27 2.25 12.48
CA VAL A 53 9.74 1.69 11.24
C VAL A 53 10.86 0.94 10.52
N ASP A 54 10.66 -0.36 10.27
CA ASP A 54 11.65 -1.23 9.65
C ASP A 54 11.40 -1.44 8.14
N VAL A 55 11.09 -0.35 7.44
CA VAL A 55 10.75 -0.38 6.01
C VAL A 55 11.16 0.91 5.32
N ASP A 56 11.81 0.77 4.16
CA ASP A 56 12.02 1.87 3.23
C ASP A 56 10.68 2.27 2.58
N VAL A 57 10.08 3.36 3.06
CA VAL A 57 8.80 3.89 2.56
C VAL A 57 8.92 4.44 1.13
N SER A 58 10.12 4.92 0.75
CA SER A 58 10.34 5.53 -0.57
C SER A 58 10.11 4.54 -1.70
N GLN A 59 10.31 3.24 -1.48
CA GLN A 59 10.02 2.20 -2.47
C GLN A 59 8.53 2.20 -2.87
N PHE A 60 7.62 2.42 -1.92
CA PHE A 60 6.18 2.38 -2.16
C PHE A 60 5.71 3.64 -2.87
N LEU A 61 6.22 4.80 -2.45
CA LEU A 61 5.94 6.07 -3.12
C LEU A 61 6.45 6.08 -4.56
N CYS A 62 7.65 5.53 -4.78
CA CYS A 62 8.23 5.41 -6.12
C CYS A 62 7.35 4.58 -7.07
N ILE A 63 6.73 3.50 -6.58
CA ILE A 63 5.79 2.70 -7.39
C ILE A 63 4.60 3.53 -7.83
N PHE A 64 3.95 4.25 -6.91
CA PHE A 64 2.80 5.09 -7.29
C PHE A 64 3.19 6.25 -8.22
N GLN A 65 4.39 6.79 -8.07
CA GLN A 65 4.94 7.77 -9.00
C GLN A 65 5.16 7.14 -10.39
N GLN A 66 5.76 5.95 -10.48
CA GLN A 66 5.95 5.22 -11.74
C GLN A 66 4.62 4.93 -12.43
N LEU A 67 3.62 4.44 -11.69
CA LEU A 67 2.28 4.18 -12.21
C LEU A 67 1.62 5.46 -12.75
N THR A 68 1.77 6.58 -12.04
CA THR A 68 1.26 7.88 -12.49
C THR A 68 1.94 8.33 -13.78
N CYS A 69 3.28 8.25 -13.85
CA CYS A 69 4.02 8.62 -15.05
C CYS A 69 3.67 7.71 -16.25
N GLN A 70 3.52 6.41 -16.03
CA GLN A 70 3.14 5.47 -17.09
C GLN A 70 1.75 5.78 -17.65
N GLU A 71 0.78 6.10 -16.79
CA GLU A 71 -0.57 6.40 -17.25
C GLU A 71 -0.63 7.72 -18.04
N ILE A 72 0.07 8.77 -17.57
CA ILE A 72 0.20 10.04 -18.30
C ILE A 72 0.85 9.81 -19.68
N GLN A 73 1.86 8.95 -19.76
CA GLN A 73 2.54 8.63 -21.01
C GLN A 73 1.64 7.83 -21.95
N ARG A 74 0.84 6.88 -21.43
CA ARG A 74 -0.15 6.14 -22.23
C ARG A 74 -1.20 7.07 -22.81
N GLU A 75 -1.72 8.00 -22.01
CA GLU A 75 -2.68 8.99 -22.46
C GLU A 75 -2.08 9.87 -23.56
N LYS A 76 -0.84 10.34 -23.38
CA LYS A 76 -0.11 11.10 -24.41
C LYS A 76 0.10 10.30 -25.70
N ALA A 77 0.49 9.04 -25.61
CA ALA A 77 0.69 8.16 -26.75
C ALA A 77 -0.63 7.81 -27.47
N ALA A 78 -1.75 7.71 -26.72
CA ALA A 78 -3.07 7.53 -27.31
C ALA A 78 -3.52 8.78 -28.11
N HIS A 79 -3.06 9.96 -27.70
CA HIS A 79 -3.34 11.22 -28.39
C HIS A 79 -2.29 11.59 -29.46
N GLN A 80 -1.11 10.98 -29.46
CA GLN A 80 -0.05 11.17 -30.44
C GLN A 80 0.23 9.84 -31.16
N GLU A 81 -0.32 9.67 -32.37
CA GLU A 81 -0.33 8.42 -33.15
C GLU A 81 1.04 7.75 -33.46
N ARG A 82 2.20 8.21 -32.95
CA ARG A 82 3.51 7.74 -33.48
C ARG A 82 4.69 7.55 -32.55
N GLU A 83 4.59 7.70 -31.23
CA GLU A 83 5.76 7.46 -30.38
C GLU A 83 5.55 6.25 -29.46
N ALA A 84 6.19 5.13 -29.83
CA ALA A 84 6.44 4.03 -28.93
C ALA A 84 7.41 4.53 -27.83
N GLY A 85 6.85 5.18 -26.82
CA GLY A 85 7.60 5.66 -25.67
C GLY A 85 8.35 4.50 -25.01
N ASN A 86 9.64 4.68 -24.74
CA ASN A 86 10.42 3.74 -23.96
C ASN A 86 9.84 3.66 -22.54
N PHE A 87 8.97 2.68 -22.29
CA PHE A 87 8.38 2.44 -20.98
C PHE A 87 9.45 1.95 -20.02
N LEU A 88 9.70 2.70 -18.95
CA LEU A 88 10.46 2.14 -17.83
C LEU A 88 9.58 1.07 -17.15
N PRO A 89 10.03 -0.20 -17.07
CA PRO A 89 9.25 -1.25 -16.46
C PRO A 89 9.05 -0.93 -14.98
N LEU A 90 7.84 -1.21 -14.48
CA LEU A 90 7.53 -1.07 -13.06
C LEU A 90 8.53 -1.92 -12.27
N LYS A 91 9.06 -1.38 -11.16
CA LYS A 91 9.92 -2.17 -10.28
C LYS A 91 9.15 -3.43 -9.84
N PRO A 92 9.58 -4.65 -10.19
CA PRO A 92 8.73 -5.83 -10.06
C PRO A 92 8.63 -6.35 -8.63
N ALA A 93 9.45 -5.82 -7.72
CA ALA A 93 9.60 -6.36 -6.39
C ALA A 93 9.67 -5.26 -5.31
N LEU A 94 8.94 -5.53 -4.23
CA LEU A 94 8.92 -4.81 -2.98
C LEU A 94 9.68 -5.60 -1.92
N ARG A 95 10.38 -4.91 -1.03
CA ARG A 95 11.11 -5.52 0.08
C ARG A 95 10.54 -5.05 1.40
N LEU A 96 10.20 -6.01 2.23
CA LEU A 96 9.79 -5.80 3.62
C LEU A 96 10.71 -6.66 4.48
N ARG A 97 11.69 -6.05 5.14
CA ARG A 97 12.77 -6.79 5.83
C ARG A 97 13.46 -7.78 4.88
N GLU A 98 13.54 -9.03 5.29
CA GLU A 98 14.08 -10.16 4.54
C GLU A 98 13.12 -10.71 3.47
N TYR A 99 11.86 -10.25 3.45
CA TYR A 99 10.85 -10.76 2.54
C TYR A 99 10.80 -9.94 1.25
N VAL A 100 10.78 -10.65 0.13
CA VAL A 100 10.59 -10.08 -1.21
C VAL A 100 9.17 -10.40 -1.68
N PHE A 101 8.45 -9.36 -2.09
CA PHE A 101 7.10 -9.46 -2.62
C PHE A 101 7.11 -9.05 -4.10
N HIS A 102 6.58 -9.91 -4.96
CA HIS A 102 6.46 -9.63 -6.39
C HIS A 102 5.11 -9.00 -6.70
N ILE A 103 5.11 -7.89 -7.42
CA ILE A 103 3.88 -7.21 -7.84
C ILE A 103 3.15 -8.10 -8.85
N VAL A 104 1.92 -8.48 -8.53
CA VAL A 104 1.07 -9.33 -9.39
C VAL A 104 0.01 -8.52 -10.12
N SER A 105 -0.36 -7.36 -9.57
CA SER A 105 -1.32 -6.44 -10.20
C SER A 105 -1.16 -5.04 -9.60
N ALA A 106 -1.38 -4.03 -10.42
CA ALA A 106 -1.33 -2.63 -10.02
C ALA A 106 -2.37 -1.82 -10.81
N THR A 107 -3.02 -0.89 -10.12
CA THR A 107 -3.88 0.15 -10.66
C THR A 107 -3.31 1.51 -10.26
N PHE A 108 -3.97 2.61 -10.64
CA PHE A 108 -3.52 3.95 -10.25
C PHE A 108 -3.50 4.18 -8.72
N THR A 109 -4.37 3.49 -7.99
CA THR A 109 -4.52 3.65 -6.53
C THR A 109 -4.10 2.42 -5.74
N SER A 110 -4.07 1.25 -6.34
CA SER A 110 -3.87 -0.01 -5.61
C SER A 110 -2.68 -0.78 -6.17
N VAL A 111 -1.87 -1.40 -5.30
CA VAL A 111 -0.81 -2.33 -5.71
C VAL A 111 -0.95 -3.61 -4.90
N PHE A 112 -0.86 -4.73 -5.60
CA PHE A 112 -0.94 -6.07 -5.02
C PHE A 112 0.38 -6.78 -5.24
N ALA A 113 0.98 -7.24 -4.16
CA ALA A 113 2.21 -8.02 -4.23
C ALA A 113 2.12 -9.28 -3.37
N VAL A 114 2.81 -10.34 -3.78
CA VAL A 114 2.81 -11.63 -3.09
C VAL A 114 4.22 -12.08 -2.78
N GLY A 115 4.42 -12.63 -1.60
CA GLY A 115 5.71 -13.18 -1.17
C GLY A 115 6.02 -14.52 -1.83
N SER A 116 7.29 -14.92 -1.78
CA SER A 116 7.72 -16.26 -2.17
C SER A 116 6.94 -17.34 -1.42
N GLY A 117 6.36 -18.30 -2.15
CA GLY A 117 5.53 -19.37 -1.57
C GLY A 117 4.04 -19.02 -1.42
N ARG A 118 3.60 -17.81 -1.85
CA ARG A 118 2.19 -17.36 -1.84
C ARG A 118 1.49 -17.42 -0.48
N SER A 119 2.24 -17.58 0.60
CA SER A 119 1.74 -17.62 1.97
C SER A 119 1.59 -16.23 2.58
N ARG A 120 2.13 -15.19 1.93
CA ARG A 120 2.09 -13.80 2.37
C ARG A 120 1.75 -12.87 1.23
N GLY A 121 1.07 -11.79 1.53
CA GLY A 121 0.75 -10.73 0.58
C GLY A 121 0.90 -9.35 1.16
N LEU A 122 1.02 -8.39 0.26
CA LEU A 122 1.01 -6.96 0.51
C LEU A 122 -0.08 -6.33 -0.35
N VAL A 123 -0.89 -5.49 0.30
CA VAL A 123 -1.83 -4.59 -0.37
C VAL A 123 -1.40 -3.17 -0.04
N LEU A 124 -1.17 -2.38 -1.08
CA LEU A 124 -0.91 -0.95 -0.95
C LEU A 124 -2.12 -0.21 -1.51
N GLU A 125 -2.56 0.81 -0.81
CA GLU A 125 -3.64 1.68 -1.25
C GLU A 125 -3.27 3.15 -1.09
N LYS A 126 -3.40 3.89 -2.18
CA LYS A 126 -3.14 5.33 -2.25
C LYS A 126 -4.43 6.09 -2.01
N LEU A 127 -4.39 6.94 -0.99
CA LEU A 127 -5.43 7.88 -0.60
C LEU A 127 -5.00 9.32 -0.95
N PRO A 128 -5.91 10.30 -0.95
CA PRO A 128 -5.56 11.68 -1.28
C PRO A 128 -4.48 12.31 -0.39
N PHE A 129 -4.32 11.81 0.84
CA PHE A 129 -3.43 12.36 1.86
C PHE A 129 -2.28 11.42 2.25
N GLY A 130 -2.25 10.19 1.72
CA GLY A 130 -1.21 9.22 2.10
C GLY A 130 -1.39 7.87 1.41
N VAL A 131 -0.63 6.90 1.89
CA VAL A 131 -0.67 5.52 1.44
C VAL A 131 -0.80 4.63 2.66
N ILE A 132 -1.68 3.64 2.56
CA ILE A 132 -1.75 2.53 3.51
C ILE A 132 -1.11 1.30 2.89
N VAL A 133 -0.36 0.57 3.70
CA VAL A 133 0.26 -0.71 3.36
C VAL A 133 -0.19 -1.73 4.38
N VAL A 134 -0.75 -2.83 3.91
CA VAL A 134 -1.23 -3.93 4.75
C VAL A 134 -0.50 -5.20 4.34
N ALA A 135 0.13 -5.83 5.32
CA ALA A 135 0.73 -7.15 5.19
C ALA A 135 -0.21 -8.20 5.80
N PHE A 136 -0.31 -9.34 5.14
CA PHE A 136 -1.13 -10.45 5.63
C PHE A 136 -0.51 -11.79 5.24
N SER A 137 -0.85 -12.82 6.02
CA SER A 137 -0.45 -14.19 5.78
C SER A 137 -1.65 -15.12 5.69
N THR A 138 -1.44 -16.33 5.16
CA THR A 138 -2.43 -17.40 5.18
C THR A 138 -2.94 -17.65 6.60
N PRO A 139 -4.26 -17.80 6.82
CA PRO A 139 -5.27 -18.18 5.82
C PRO A 139 -5.92 -17.03 5.05
N LEU A 140 -5.52 -15.77 5.27
CA LEU A 140 -6.13 -14.63 4.58
C LEU A 140 -5.82 -14.65 3.08
N GLN A 141 -6.84 -14.43 2.27
CA GLN A 141 -6.72 -14.38 0.82
C GLN A 141 -6.59 -12.93 0.34
N LEU A 142 -5.77 -12.71 -0.69
CA LEU A 142 -5.57 -11.39 -1.31
C LEU A 142 -6.88 -10.70 -1.69
N LYS A 143 -7.84 -11.47 -2.25
CA LYS A 143 -9.15 -10.95 -2.68
C LYS A 143 -9.97 -10.42 -1.50
N GLU A 144 -9.99 -11.15 -0.40
CA GLU A 144 -10.74 -10.79 0.81
C GLU A 144 -10.08 -9.60 1.51
N THR A 145 -8.76 -9.63 1.64
CA THR A 145 -7.98 -8.53 2.22
C THR A 145 -8.17 -7.25 1.41
N PHE A 146 -8.08 -7.32 0.08
CA PHE A 146 -8.32 -6.16 -0.78
C PHE A 146 -9.75 -5.64 -0.66
N ALA A 147 -10.77 -6.51 -0.73
CA ALA A 147 -12.16 -6.06 -0.65
C ALA A 147 -12.40 -5.24 0.63
N ARG A 148 -11.88 -5.71 1.76
CA ARG A 148 -11.98 -5.01 3.05
C ARG A 148 -11.26 -3.67 3.06
N ILE A 149 -9.99 -3.66 2.65
CA ILE A 149 -9.19 -2.43 2.60
C ILE A 149 -9.85 -1.43 1.66
N ASN A 150 -10.29 -1.85 0.48
CA ASN A 150 -10.94 -0.98 -0.47
C ASN A 150 -12.26 -0.41 0.08
N THR A 151 -13.09 -1.21 0.76
CA THR A 151 -14.30 -0.73 1.42
C THR A 151 -13.98 0.32 2.49
N ALA A 152 -12.96 0.07 3.32
CA ALA A 152 -12.54 1.04 4.34
C ALA A 152 -11.99 2.32 3.68
N CYS A 153 -11.08 2.19 2.72
CA CYS A 153 -10.47 3.30 1.99
C CYS A 153 -11.48 4.12 1.18
N ALA A 154 -12.54 3.49 0.65
CA ALA A 154 -13.58 4.20 -0.10
C ALA A 154 -14.27 5.30 0.72
N ALA A 155 -14.38 5.13 2.04
CA ALA A 155 -14.92 6.16 2.93
C ALA A 155 -14.01 7.40 3.02
N LEU A 156 -12.70 7.22 2.81
CA LEU A 156 -11.69 8.28 2.89
C LEU A 156 -11.39 8.97 1.55
N ARG A 157 -11.92 8.44 0.43
CA ARG A 157 -11.77 9.03 -0.90
C ARG A 157 -12.89 10.01 -1.27
N ARG A 158 -13.94 10.10 -0.44
CA ARG A 158 -15.05 11.04 -0.59
C ARG A 158 -14.73 12.39 0.04
#